data_AF-A0A940L187-F1
#
_entry.id   AF-A0A940L187-F1
#
_cell.length_a   1.000
_cell.length_b   1.000
_cell.length_c   1.000
_cell.angle_alpha   90.00
_cell.angle_beta   90.00
_cell.angle_gamma   90.00
#
_symmetry.space_group_name_H-M   'P 1'
#
loop_
_entity.id
_entity.type
_entity.pdbx_description
1 polymer ?
#
loop_
_entity_poly.entity_id
_entity_poly.type
_entity_poly.pdbx_seq_one_letter_code
_entity_poly.pdbx_strand_id
1 'polypeptide(L)'
;MKSVFFKITVGVAMASFLAACSPMSENSLLTDDISDPTSHNMNTDPNSTELFLQADKTNLGSTSNGSAVEMSGNCFASTYPTHKITAAVGNTAKYIFDITSSANTSTSTSGTCRNGRFNIAIKAANLTVGSNTITLTIRGYDSSGNENTSGNGSTQFSVTRAN
;
A
#
# COMPACT_ATOMS: atom_id res chain seq x y z
N MET A 1 -0.24 -65.07 -26.02
CA MET A 1 0.63 -64.99 -27.23
C MET A 1 -0.02 -64.08 -28.25
N LYS A 2 0.80 -63.35 -29.01
CA LYS A 2 0.54 -62.46 -30.16
C LYS A 2 0.38 -60.96 -29.84
N SER A 3 1.50 -60.26 -30.07
CA SER A 3 1.51 -58.88 -30.56
C SER A 3 0.85 -58.82 -31.94
N VAL A 4 0.39 -57.64 -32.36
CA VAL A 4 0.87 -56.96 -33.58
C VAL A 4 0.37 -55.50 -33.52
N PHE A 5 1.34 -54.59 -33.60
CA PHE A 5 1.19 -53.18 -33.93
C PHE A 5 0.63 -53.00 -35.34
N PHE A 6 -0.29 -52.07 -35.56
CA PHE A 6 -0.28 -51.26 -36.79
C PHE A 6 -0.93 -49.90 -36.53
N LYS A 7 -0.14 -48.83 -36.72
CA LYS A 7 -0.57 -47.43 -36.74
C LYS A 7 -1.12 -47.12 -38.12
N ILE A 8 -2.25 -46.41 -38.21
CA ILE A 8 -2.56 -45.53 -39.34
C ILE A 8 -3.09 -44.21 -38.74
N THR A 9 -2.30 -43.16 -38.93
CA THR A 9 -2.60 -41.78 -38.57
C THR A 9 -3.26 -41.08 -39.76
N VAL A 10 -4.49 -40.62 -39.59
CA VAL A 10 -5.18 -39.60 -40.41
C VAL A 10 -6.16 -38.96 -39.41
N GLY A 11 -6.00 -37.75 -38.86
CA GLY A 11 -5.71 -36.48 -39.51
C GLY A 11 -7.03 -35.88 -40.01
N VAL A 12 -7.62 -34.94 -39.26
CA VAL A 12 -8.42 -33.77 -39.70
C VAL A 12 -9.48 -33.33 -38.66
N ALA A 13 -9.37 -32.05 -38.31
CA ALA A 13 -10.39 -31.09 -37.85
C ALA A 13 -11.10 -31.30 -36.51
N MET A 14 -10.57 -30.61 -35.49
CA MET A 14 -11.39 -29.97 -34.46
C MET A 14 -12.35 -28.97 -35.10
N ALA A 15 -13.65 -29.13 -34.87
CA ALA A 15 -14.65 -28.08 -35.03
C ALA A 15 -15.18 -27.70 -33.64
N SER A 16 -14.81 -26.48 -33.27
CA SER A 16 -15.09 -25.73 -32.06
C SER A 16 -16.56 -25.40 -31.86
N PHE A 17 -17.09 -25.66 -30.66
CA PHE A 17 -18.14 -24.87 -30.03
C PHE A 17 -17.88 -24.83 -28.51
N LEU A 18 -16.96 -23.95 -28.10
CA LEU A 18 -16.95 -23.42 -26.74
C LEU A 18 -17.44 -21.99 -26.80
N ALA A 19 -18.43 -21.73 -25.96
CA ALA A 19 -19.15 -20.48 -25.84
C ALA A 19 -18.19 -19.29 -25.66
N ALA A 20 -18.54 -18.20 -26.32
CA ALA A 20 -17.88 -16.92 -26.20
C ALA A 20 -17.84 -16.46 -24.73
N CYS A 21 -16.64 -16.43 -24.15
CA CYS A 21 -16.29 -15.34 -23.25
C CYS A 21 -16.29 -14.08 -24.12
N SER A 22 -17.23 -13.16 -23.89
CA SER A 22 -17.07 -11.78 -24.32
C SER A 22 -15.72 -11.28 -23.79
N PRO A 23 -14.77 -10.83 -24.64
CA PRO A 23 -13.64 -10.11 -24.10
C PRO A 23 -14.22 -8.88 -23.41
N MET A 24 -14.05 -8.81 -22.09
CA MET A 24 -14.05 -7.53 -21.40
C MET A 24 -13.08 -6.66 -22.20
N SER A 25 -13.53 -5.47 -22.60
CA SER A 25 -12.72 -4.44 -23.23
C SER A 25 -11.64 -4.03 -22.23
N GLU A 26 -10.61 -4.84 -22.09
CA GLU A 26 -9.36 -4.46 -21.48
C GLU A 26 -8.80 -3.39 -22.40
N ASN A 27 -8.64 -2.18 -21.86
CA ASN A 27 -7.57 -1.30 -22.29
C ASN A 27 -6.30 -2.14 -22.21
N SER A 28 -5.98 -2.74 -23.34
CA SER A 28 -4.84 -3.63 -23.49
C SER A 28 -3.62 -2.81 -23.13
N LEU A 29 -2.90 -3.25 -22.11
CA LEU A 29 -1.57 -2.77 -21.75
C LEU A 29 -0.52 -3.02 -22.87
N LEU A 30 -0.98 -3.37 -24.08
CA LEU A 30 -0.22 -3.77 -25.25
C LEU A 30 -0.69 -3.08 -26.54
N THR A 31 -1.54 -2.03 -26.47
CA THR A 31 -1.72 -1.10 -27.61
C THR A 31 -0.55 -0.10 -27.68
N ASP A 32 0.67 -0.57 -27.47
CA ASP A 32 1.88 0.15 -27.88
C ASP A 32 1.93 0.10 -29.41
N ASP A 33 1.41 1.15 -30.05
CA ASP A 33 1.67 1.36 -31.47
C ASP A 33 3.14 1.76 -31.62
N ILE A 34 3.97 0.81 -32.06
CA ILE A 34 5.41 0.99 -32.28
C ILE A 34 5.72 2.09 -33.30
N SER A 35 4.72 2.55 -34.06
CA SER A 35 4.85 3.59 -35.06
C SER A 35 4.68 5.02 -34.52
N ASP A 36 4.23 5.19 -33.27
CA ASP A 36 4.10 6.50 -32.61
C ASP A 36 4.67 6.49 -31.18
N PRO A 37 6.01 6.61 -31.04
CA PRO A 37 6.67 6.69 -29.73
C PRO A 37 6.39 7.99 -28.97
N THR A 38 5.55 8.89 -29.50
CA THR A 38 5.26 10.20 -28.89
C THR A 38 3.82 10.37 -28.42
N SER A 39 2.88 9.51 -28.86
CA SER A 39 1.46 9.64 -28.47
C SER A 39 1.15 9.06 -27.08
N HIS A 40 2.07 8.29 -26.50
CA HIS A 40 1.93 7.74 -25.17
C HIS A 40 2.95 8.34 -24.22
N ASN A 41 2.81 9.65 -23.94
CA ASN A 41 3.35 10.18 -22.70
C ASN A 41 2.58 9.52 -21.57
N MET A 42 3.13 8.45 -21.00
CA MET A 42 2.72 8.03 -19.66
C MET A 42 2.86 9.26 -18.78
N ASN A 43 1.72 9.78 -18.31
CA ASN A 43 1.73 10.91 -17.40
C ASN A 43 2.35 10.44 -16.09
N THR A 44 3.65 10.66 -15.96
CA THR A 44 4.41 10.40 -14.73
C THR A 44 4.37 11.59 -13.78
N ASP A 45 3.66 12.66 -14.14
CA ASP A 45 3.47 13.79 -13.23
C ASP A 45 2.62 13.31 -12.07
N PRO A 46 3.11 13.41 -10.83
CA PRO A 46 2.36 12.98 -9.67
C PRO A 46 1.03 13.73 -9.62
N ASN A 47 -0.08 12.99 -9.52
CA ASN A 47 -1.39 13.61 -9.36
C ASN A 47 -1.38 14.43 -8.08
N SER A 48 -1.77 15.71 -8.17
CA SER A 48 -1.77 16.68 -7.06
C SER A 48 -2.63 16.27 -5.87
N THR A 49 -3.37 15.17 -5.97
CA THR A 49 -4.18 14.60 -4.89
C THR A 49 -3.70 13.24 -4.36
N GLU A 50 -2.66 12.64 -4.94
CA GLU A 50 -2.26 11.28 -4.63
C GLU A 50 -1.40 11.19 -3.37
N LEU A 51 -1.94 10.58 -2.32
CA LEU A 51 -1.21 10.28 -1.11
C LEU A 51 -0.95 8.79 -1.02
N PHE A 52 0.29 8.42 -0.75
CA PHE A 52 0.71 7.02 -0.69
C PHE A 52 1.44 6.70 0.61
N LEU A 53 1.15 5.52 1.15
CA LEU A 53 1.90 4.91 2.23
C LEU A 53 2.07 3.42 1.94
N GLN A 54 3.30 2.94 2.07
CA GLN A 54 3.61 1.53 1.96
C GLN A 54 4.60 1.14 3.05
N ALA A 55 4.20 0.22 3.92
CA ALA A 55 5.06 -0.34 4.93
C ALA A 55 6.24 -1.12 4.32
N ASP A 56 7.43 -0.98 4.89
CA ASP A 56 8.57 -1.86 4.58
C ASP A 56 8.28 -3.29 5.05
N LYS A 57 7.60 -3.41 6.20
CA LYS A 57 7.20 -4.69 6.80
C LYS A 57 5.86 -4.54 7.51
N THR A 58 4.91 -5.40 7.21
CA THR A 58 3.56 -5.35 7.80
C THR A 58 3.42 -6.17 9.07
N ASN A 59 4.24 -7.20 9.30
CA ASN A 59 4.23 -7.99 10.54
C ASN A 59 5.42 -7.63 11.43
N LEU A 60 5.14 -7.00 12.57
CA LEU A 60 6.14 -6.48 13.50
C LEU A 60 6.47 -7.45 14.64
N GLY A 61 5.83 -8.63 14.67
CA GLY A 61 6.08 -9.66 15.68
C GLY A 61 5.50 -9.29 17.05
N SER A 62 6.27 -9.54 18.12
CA SER A 62 5.85 -9.32 19.50
C SER A 62 6.60 -8.16 20.17
N THR A 63 5.89 -7.36 20.98
CA THR A 63 6.46 -6.26 21.78
C THR A 63 6.07 -6.40 23.26
N SER A 64 6.83 -5.77 24.17
CA SER A 64 6.54 -5.74 25.62
C SER A 64 6.17 -4.33 26.08
N ASN A 65 5.53 -4.20 27.25
CA ASN A 65 4.97 -2.93 27.74
C ASN A 65 5.98 -1.75 27.85
N GLY A 66 7.27 -2.05 28.05
CA GLY A 66 8.34 -1.04 28.13
C GLY A 66 8.91 -0.60 26.78
N SER A 67 8.54 -1.26 25.69
CA SER A 67 9.09 -1.04 24.37
C SER A 67 8.22 -0.13 23.50
N ALA A 68 8.77 0.30 22.38
CA ALA A 68 8.02 0.89 21.30
C ALA A 68 7.96 -0.08 20.11
N VAL A 69 6.94 0.10 19.29
CA VAL A 69 6.77 -0.58 18.02
C VAL A 69 7.12 0.42 16.93
N GLU A 70 8.18 0.14 16.20
CA GLU A 70 8.67 0.99 15.10
C GLU A 70 8.05 0.54 13.78
N MET A 71 7.61 1.52 13.00
CA MET A 71 6.91 1.38 11.73
C MET A 71 7.60 2.27 10.72
N SER A 72 8.17 1.66 9.69
CA SER A 72 8.83 2.38 8.61
C SER A 72 8.27 1.98 7.26
N GLY A 73 8.51 2.84 6.28
CA GLY A 73 8.09 2.57 4.92
C GLY A 73 8.34 3.72 3.97
N ASN A 74 7.86 3.51 2.74
CA ASN A 74 7.81 4.51 1.70
C ASN A 74 6.53 5.32 1.84
N CYS A 75 6.61 6.60 1.51
CA CYS A 75 5.47 7.47 1.44
C CYS A 75 5.63 8.43 0.27
N PHE A 76 4.48 8.83 -0.27
CA PHE A 76 4.40 9.96 -1.19
C PHE A 76 3.39 10.92 -0.61
N ALA A 77 3.87 12.08 -0.19
CA ALA A 77 3.01 13.21 0.08
C ALA A 77 2.94 13.99 -1.23
N SER A 78 1.75 14.03 -1.82
CA SER A 78 1.41 14.84 -3.01
C SER A 78 1.92 16.29 -2.93
N THR A 79 1.56 17.11 -3.92
CA THR A 79 1.76 18.58 -3.93
C THR A 79 1.00 19.35 -2.85
N TYR A 80 0.46 18.70 -1.80
CA TYR A 80 -0.17 19.40 -0.69
C TYR A 80 0.87 20.27 0.04
N PRO A 81 0.53 21.52 0.40
CA PRO A 81 1.41 22.37 1.19
C PRO A 81 1.84 21.73 2.52
N THR A 82 0.95 20.94 3.13
CA THR A 82 1.26 20.17 4.33
C THR A 82 0.56 18.81 4.34
N HIS A 83 1.15 17.84 5.04
CA HIS A 83 0.61 16.49 5.22
C HIS A 83 0.89 15.98 6.64
N LYS A 84 0.05 15.05 7.10
CA LYS A 84 0.21 14.38 8.40
C LYS A 84 -0.04 12.89 8.25
N ILE A 85 0.83 12.08 8.83
CA ILE A 85 0.60 10.65 9.00
C ILE A 85 0.01 10.45 10.39
N THR A 86 -1.15 9.82 10.51
CA THR A 86 -1.79 9.51 11.79
C THR A 86 -1.88 8.00 11.97
N ALA A 87 -2.03 7.55 13.21
CA ALA A 87 -2.19 6.15 13.53
C ALA A 87 -3.49 5.88 14.28
N ALA A 88 -4.12 4.76 13.95
CA ALA A 88 -5.23 4.20 14.71
C ALA A 88 -4.96 2.73 15.02
N VAL A 89 -5.43 2.28 16.18
CA VAL A 89 -5.53 0.84 16.51
C VAL A 89 -7.01 0.50 16.52
N GLY A 90 -7.44 -0.34 15.58
CA GLY A 90 -8.86 -0.43 15.23
C GLY A 90 -9.38 0.95 14.79
N ASN A 91 -10.42 1.45 15.46
CA ASN A 91 -11.02 2.76 15.17
C ASN A 91 -10.56 3.89 16.12
N THR A 92 -9.59 3.62 17.00
CA THR A 92 -9.15 4.58 18.01
C THR A 92 -7.81 5.19 17.60
N ALA A 93 -7.78 6.52 17.41
CA ALA A 93 -6.54 7.26 17.18
C ALA A 93 -5.55 7.06 18.33
N LYS A 94 -4.27 6.95 18.00
CA LYS A 94 -3.20 6.76 18.98
C LYS A 94 -2.09 7.80 18.81
N TYR A 95 -1.45 8.12 19.92
CA TYR A 95 -0.24 8.93 19.92
C TYR A 95 0.90 8.16 19.26
N ILE A 96 1.60 8.85 18.37
CA ILE A 96 2.76 8.35 17.64
C ILE A 96 3.87 9.37 17.69
N PHE A 97 5.10 8.88 17.58
CA PHE A 97 6.26 9.73 17.57
C PHE A 97 7.02 9.54 16.26
N ASP A 98 7.37 10.67 15.64
CA ASP A 98 8.18 10.70 14.43
C ASP A 98 9.64 10.57 14.84
N ILE A 99 10.24 9.41 14.58
CA ILE A 99 11.60 9.09 15.02
C ILE A 99 12.63 10.05 14.40
N THR A 100 12.30 10.63 13.23
CA THR A 100 13.18 11.55 12.50
C THR A 100 13.04 13.01 12.94
N SER A 101 12.09 13.31 13.83
CA SER A 101 11.89 14.67 14.36
C SER A 101 12.74 14.89 15.61
N SER A 102 13.50 15.99 15.63
CA SER A 102 14.21 16.45 16.83
C SER A 102 13.25 16.95 17.92
N ALA A 103 12.02 17.33 17.56
CA ALA A 103 10.96 17.73 18.47
C ALA A 103 10.15 16.53 19.02
N ASN A 104 10.83 15.39 19.20
CA ASN A 104 10.24 14.11 19.57
C ASN A 104 9.59 14.17 20.96
N THR A 105 8.33 14.58 21.00
CA THR A 105 7.52 14.57 22.22
C THR A 105 6.59 13.37 22.16
N SER A 106 6.51 12.62 23.27
CA SER A 106 5.66 11.43 23.42
C SER A 106 4.15 11.71 23.31
N THR A 107 3.77 12.95 22.98
CA THR A 107 2.40 13.46 22.90
C THR A 107 2.00 13.86 21.47
N SER A 108 2.87 13.68 20.48
CA SER A 108 2.48 13.92 19.08
C SER A 108 1.42 12.90 18.62
N THR A 109 0.47 13.36 17.82
CA THR A 109 -0.53 12.51 17.15
C THR A 109 -0.23 12.31 15.67
N SER A 110 0.86 12.92 15.18
CA SER A 110 1.20 12.92 13.76
C SER A 110 2.68 12.70 13.51
N GLY A 111 2.98 11.89 12.50
CA GLY A 111 4.28 11.79 11.85
C GLY A 111 4.30 12.51 10.51
N THR A 112 5.48 12.64 9.91
CA THR A 112 5.68 13.28 8.61
C THR A 112 6.28 12.32 7.58
N CYS A 113 5.86 12.47 6.32
CA CYS A 113 6.60 11.90 5.20
C CYS A 113 7.78 12.83 4.88
N ARG A 114 9.01 12.32 4.89
CA ARG A 114 10.22 13.10 4.60
C ARG A 114 11.10 12.34 3.62
N ASN A 115 11.46 13.01 2.52
CA ASN A 115 12.30 12.41 1.46
C ASN A 115 11.77 11.06 0.97
N GLY A 116 10.45 10.93 0.81
CA GLY A 116 9.79 9.71 0.36
C GLY A 116 9.70 8.58 1.40
N ARG A 117 10.07 8.85 2.66
CA ARG A 117 10.13 7.85 3.74
C ARG A 117 9.37 8.33 4.98
N PHE A 118 8.79 7.39 5.71
CA PHE A 118 8.29 7.63 7.06
C PHE A 118 8.99 6.69 8.04
N ASN A 119 9.23 7.18 9.26
CA ASN A 119 9.70 6.36 10.37
C ASN A 119 9.02 6.83 11.65
N ILE A 120 8.07 6.04 12.11
CA ILE A 120 7.12 6.39 13.15
C ILE A 120 7.11 5.26 14.16
N ALA A 121 6.89 5.59 15.43
CA ALA A 121 6.70 4.55 16.42
C ALA A 121 5.55 4.85 17.38
N ILE A 122 5.05 3.79 17.98
CA ILE A 122 3.98 3.80 18.98
C ILE A 122 4.46 3.09 20.23
N LYS A 123 4.26 3.67 21.41
CA LYS A 123 4.58 3.00 22.67
C LYS A 123 3.69 1.77 22.84
N ALA A 124 4.26 0.64 23.24
CA ALA A 124 3.49 -0.59 23.46
C ALA A 124 2.39 -0.42 24.51
N ALA A 125 2.58 0.47 25.49
CA ALA A 125 1.54 0.84 26.46
C ALA A 125 0.23 1.36 25.81
N ASN A 126 0.29 1.89 24.59
CA ASN A 126 -0.88 2.38 23.84
C ASN A 126 -1.64 1.25 23.11
N LEU A 127 -1.08 0.05 23.05
CA LEU A 127 -1.65 -1.14 22.45
C LEU A 127 -2.36 -1.98 23.51
N THR A 128 -3.40 -2.73 23.14
CA THR A 128 -3.99 -3.72 24.04
C THR A 128 -3.09 -4.94 24.12
N VAL A 129 -3.09 -5.65 25.26
CA VAL A 129 -2.45 -6.98 25.32
C VAL A 129 -3.07 -7.89 24.26
N GLY A 130 -2.24 -8.68 23.58
CA GLY A 130 -2.66 -9.56 22.49
C GLY A 130 -2.43 -8.94 21.11
N SER A 131 -3.17 -9.43 20.11
CA SER A 131 -3.03 -8.99 18.71
C SER A 131 -3.63 -7.60 18.49
N ASN A 132 -2.88 -6.74 17.79
CA ASN A 132 -3.28 -5.40 17.42
C ASN A 132 -3.05 -5.20 15.91
N THR A 133 -3.98 -4.52 15.27
CA THR A 133 -3.80 -3.96 13.92
C THR A 133 -3.66 -2.46 14.04
N ILE A 134 -2.51 -1.94 13.64
CA ILE A 134 -2.24 -0.50 13.57
C ILE A 134 -2.41 -0.06 12.12
N THR A 135 -3.29 0.90 11.89
CA THR A 135 -3.48 1.54 10.58
C THR A 135 -2.79 2.90 10.60
N LEU A 136 -1.85 3.11 9.68
CA LEU A 136 -1.31 4.43 9.39
C LEU A 136 -2.07 5.02 8.20
N THR A 137 -2.45 6.29 8.31
CA THR A 137 -3.09 7.05 7.23
C THR A 137 -2.34 8.34 7.00
N ILE A 138 -1.99 8.63 5.76
CA ILE A 138 -1.46 9.94 5.35
C ILE A 138 -2.63 10.81 4.87
N ARG A 139 -2.66 12.04 5.36
CA ARG A 139 -3.69 13.04 5.06
C ARG A 139 -3.02 14.31 4.55
N GLY A 140 -3.52 14.83 3.44
CA GLY A 140 -3.09 16.09 2.85
C GLY A 140 -3.92 17.25 3.39
N TYR A 141 -3.33 18.43 3.50
CA TYR A 141 -4.00 19.64 3.93
C TYR A 141 -3.72 20.78 2.95
N ASP A 142 -4.73 21.57 2.66
CA ASP A 142 -4.59 22.77 1.84
C ASP A 142 -3.82 23.89 2.57
N SER A 143 -3.57 25.00 1.88
CA SER A 143 -2.87 26.17 2.45
C SER A 143 -3.62 26.84 3.61
N SER A 144 -4.93 26.58 3.73
CA SER A 144 -5.78 27.08 4.81
C SER A 144 -5.84 26.11 5.99
N GLY A 145 -5.18 24.96 5.89
CA GLY A 145 -5.15 23.93 6.95
C GLY A 145 -6.35 22.99 6.95
N ASN A 146 -7.19 23.00 5.91
CA ASN A 146 -8.30 22.05 5.79
C ASN A 146 -7.79 20.70 5.28
N GLU A 147 -8.26 19.63 5.90
CA GLU A 147 -7.92 18.27 5.48
C GLU A 147 -8.61 17.93 4.15
N ASN A 148 -7.88 17.35 3.20
CA ASN A 148 -8.50 16.67 2.08
C ASN A 148 -8.90 15.25 2.49
N THR A 149 -10.18 14.94 2.35
CA THR A 149 -10.74 13.62 2.68
C THR A 149 -10.75 12.65 1.51
N SER A 150 -10.43 13.12 0.30
CA SER A 150 -10.29 12.32 -0.92
C SER A 150 -8.82 11.95 -1.17
N GLY A 151 -8.56 10.68 -1.51
CA GLY A 151 -7.23 10.23 -1.94
C GLY A 151 -6.21 9.93 -0.84
N ASN A 152 -6.65 9.69 0.41
CA ASN A 152 -5.75 9.34 1.51
C ASN A 152 -5.07 7.97 1.30
N GLY A 153 -3.75 7.93 1.44
CA GLY A 153 -2.96 6.70 1.47
C GLY A 153 -3.02 6.03 2.83
N SER A 154 -3.06 4.70 2.88
CA SER A 154 -3.01 3.97 4.15
C SER A 154 -2.22 2.66 4.05
N THR A 155 -1.63 2.27 5.18
CA THR A 155 -0.96 0.98 5.33
C THR A 155 -1.24 0.41 6.71
N GLN A 156 -1.22 -0.92 6.84
CA GLN A 156 -1.51 -1.61 8.09
C GLN A 156 -0.32 -2.42 8.58
N PHE A 157 -0.21 -2.50 9.91
CA PHE A 157 0.77 -3.29 10.63
C PHE A 157 0.07 -4.21 11.62
N SER A 158 0.53 -5.44 11.72
CA SER A 158 0.14 -6.38 12.76
C SER A 158 1.26 -6.50 13.81
N VAL A 159 0.87 -6.46 15.08
CA VAL A 159 1.79 -6.63 16.21
C VAL A 159 1.07 -7.31 17.36
N THR A 160 1.78 -8.16 18.10
CA THR A 160 1.27 -8.76 19.34
C THR A 160 1.94 -8.11 20.54
N ARG A 161 1.16 -7.50 21.44
CA ARG A 161 1.69 -7.05 22.72
C ARG A 161 1.65 -8.23 23.71
N ALA A 162 2.82 -8.63 24.21
CA ALA A 162 2.94 -9.56 25.31
C ALA A 162 2.50 -8.91 26.64
N ASN A 163 2.13 -9.75 27.62
CA ASN A 163 1.80 -9.33 28.98
C ASN A 163 2.96 -8.56 29.63
#